data_AF-A0AB34R334-F1
#
_entry.id   AF-A0AB34R334-F1
#
_cell.length_a   1.000
_cell.length_b   1.000
_cell.length_c   1.000
_cell.angle_alpha   90.00
_cell.angle_beta   90.00
_cell.angle_gamma   90.00
#
_symmetry.space_group_name_H-M   'P 1'
#
loop_
_entity.id
_entity.type
_entity.pdbx_description
1 polymer ?
#
loop_
_entity_poly.entity_id
_entity_poly.type
_entity_poly.pdbx_seq_one_letter_code
_entity_poly.pdbx_strand_id
1 'polypeptide(L)'
;MLLDLFKGYFFRFFRYICSINYFMKILFVRGIISIVVFFCLGACHDEKIKPQKERTVLVYIAGDNNLSYFSSQNMEGMMKGMKEDNGNLIVYWDQPNVAPKLLELEVMKNGSVKQRVIKEYKEENSASPAVLARVICETQKLYPAKSYGLVLWSHGTGWFPESPSVKARSFGEDHGSEMDIKELAAVIPGLSNGSRRSFL
;
A
#
# COMPACT_ATOMS: atom_id res chain seq x y z
N MET A 1 -47.37 -71.53 -13.58
CA MET A 1 -46.31 -71.75 -14.60
C MET A 1 -46.03 -70.52 -15.45
N LEU A 2 -46.95 -70.01 -16.29
CA LEU A 2 -46.68 -68.79 -17.08
C LEU A 2 -46.56 -67.50 -16.23
N LEU A 3 -47.33 -67.38 -15.15
CA LEU A 3 -47.29 -66.23 -14.23
C LEU A 3 -45.98 -66.16 -13.40
N ASP A 4 -45.34 -67.29 -13.13
CA ASP A 4 -44.11 -67.37 -12.32
C ASP A 4 -42.88 -66.93 -13.12
N LEU A 5 -42.86 -67.26 -14.42
CA LEU A 5 -41.86 -66.76 -15.37
C LEU A 5 -41.95 -65.25 -15.53
N PHE A 6 -43.16 -64.68 -15.66
CA PHE A 6 -43.36 -63.24 -15.78
C PHE A 6 -42.85 -62.46 -14.55
N LYS A 7 -43.08 -62.97 -13.33
CA LYS A 7 -42.57 -62.36 -12.09
C LYS A 7 -41.05 -62.37 -12.03
N GLY A 8 -40.41 -63.48 -12.43
CA GLY A 8 -38.94 -63.60 -12.45
C GLY A 8 -38.26 -62.66 -13.45
N TYR A 9 -38.83 -62.50 -14.65
CA TYR A 9 -38.33 -61.58 -15.67
C TYR A 9 -38.54 -60.11 -15.26
N PHE A 10 -39.70 -59.77 -14.68
CA PHE A 10 -39.98 -58.42 -14.19
C PHE A 10 -39.01 -58.00 -13.08
N PHE A 11 -38.71 -58.90 -12.13
CA PHE A 11 -37.78 -58.61 -11.03
C PHE A 11 -36.32 -58.46 -11.50
N ARG A 12 -35.89 -59.27 -12.49
CA ARG A 12 -34.59 -59.13 -13.14
C ARG A 12 -34.49 -57.81 -13.93
N PHE A 13 -35.54 -57.44 -14.65
CA PHE A 13 -35.62 -56.20 -15.41
C PHE A 13 -35.55 -54.96 -14.49
N PHE A 14 -36.26 -54.98 -13.37
CA PHE A 14 -36.24 -53.88 -12.40
C PHE A 14 -34.87 -53.73 -11.71
N ARG A 15 -34.22 -54.84 -11.34
CA ARG A 15 -32.84 -54.82 -10.82
C ARG A 15 -31.85 -54.26 -11.86
N TYR A 16 -32.04 -54.57 -13.13
CA TYR A 16 -31.18 -54.09 -14.21
C TYR A 16 -31.33 -52.58 -14.43
N ILE A 17 -32.57 -52.05 -14.47
CA ILE A 17 -32.83 -50.61 -14.56
C ILE A 17 -32.30 -49.86 -13.33
N CYS A 18 -32.48 -50.41 -12.13
CA CYS A 18 -31.97 -49.81 -10.90
C CYS A 18 -30.43 -49.78 -10.88
N SER A 19 -29.77 -50.85 -11.38
CA SER A 19 -28.32 -50.92 -11.54
C SER A 19 -27.80 -49.90 -12.57
N ILE A 20 -28.51 -49.69 -13.69
CA ILE A 20 -28.17 -48.68 -14.70
C ILE A 20 -28.30 -47.27 -14.10
N ASN A 21 -29.39 -46.98 -13.39
CA ASN A 21 -29.59 -45.69 -12.74
C ASN A 21 -28.54 -45.40 -11.66
N TYR A 22 -28.09 -46.42 -10.92
CA TYR A 22 -27.02 -46.30 -9.95
C TYR A 22 -25.65 -46.07 -10.61
N PHE A 23 -25.36 -46.81 -11.68
CA PHE A 23 -24.13 -46.66 -12.46
C PHE A 23 -24.03 -45.27 -13.12
N MET A 24 -25.13 -44.78 -13.68
CA MET A 24 -25.22 -43.43 -14.25
C MET A 24 -25.03 -42.34 -13.19
N LYS A 25 -25.56 -42.52 -11.97
CA LYS A 25 -25.30 -41.60 -10.84
C LYS A 25 -23.84 -41.57 -10.43
N ILE A 26 -23.14 -42.72 -10.41
CA ILE A 26 -21.71 -42.78 -10.12
C ILE A 26 -20.90 -42.04 -11.19
N LEU A 27 -21.21 -42.25 -12.48
CA LEU A 27 -20.56 -41.54 -13.58
C LEU A 27 -20.76 -40.02 -13.50
N PHE A 28 -21.98 -39.58 -13.14
CA PHE A 28 -22.30 -38.16 -12.97
C PHE A 28 -21.53 -37.53 -11.79
N VAL A 29 -21.47 -38.21 -10.63
CA VAL A 29 -20.72 -37.73 -9.46
C VAL A 29 -19.21 -37.69 -9.74
N ARG A 30 -18.66 -38.68 -10.43
CA ARG A 30 -17.25 -38.67 -10.86
C ARG A 30 -16.96 -37.53 -11.84
N GLY A 31 -17.89 -37.24 -12.74
CA GLY A 31 -17.80 -36.09 -13.65
C GLY A 31 -17.73 -34.76 -12.90
N ILE A 32 -18.61 -34.56 -11.91
CA ILE A 32 -18.61 -33.34 -11.07
C ILE A 32 -17.31 -33.23 -10.28
N ILE A 33 -16.83 -34.32 -9.66
CA ILE A 33 -15.57 -34.31 -8.90
C ILE A 33 -14.39 -33.94 -9.81
N SER A 34 -14.31 -34.52 -11.02
CA SER A 34 -13.25 -34.19 -11.98
C SER A 34 -13.29 -32.73 -12.42
N ILE A 35 -14.48 -32.16 -12.62
CA ILE A 35 -14.65 -30.73 -12.97
C ILE A 35 -14.20 -29.83 -11.81
N VAL A 36 -14.61 -30.14 -10.57
CA VAL A 36 -14.21 -29.36 -9.38
C VAL A 36 -12.69 -29.41 -9.19
N VAL A 37 -12.07 -30.58 -9.34
CA VAL A 37 -10.60 -30.73 -9.26
C VAL A 37 -9.89 -29.92 -10.35
N PHE A 38 -10.42 -29.91 -11.58
CA PHE A 38 -9.87 -29.12 -12.68
C PHE A 38 -9.94 -27.60 -12.41
N PHE A 39 -11.04 -27.11 -11.85
CA PHE A 39 -11.17 -25.71 -11.44
C PHE A 39 -10.28 -25.35 -10.24
N CYS A 40 -10.07 -26.26 -9.29
CA CYS A 40 -9.16 -26.02 -8.16
C CYS A 40 -7.68 -25.94 -8.57
N LEU A 41 -7.26 -26.67 -9.60
CA LEU A 41 -5.88 -26.65 -10.09
C LEU A 41 -5.57 -25.39 -10.95
N GLY A 42 -6.58 -24.71 -11.48
CA GLY A 42 -6.42 -23.46 -12.24
C GLY A 42 -6.35 -22.19 -11.39
N ALA A 43 -6.60 -22.28 -10.08
CA ALA A 43 -6.65 -21.11 -9.18
C ALA A 43 -5.29 -20.72 -8.58
N CYS A 44 -4.20 -21.38 -8.96
CA CYS A 44 -2.86 -20.99 -8.56
C CYS A 44 -2.43 -19.76 -9.37
N HIS A 45 -2.82 -18.58 -8.91
CA HIS A 45 -2.27 -17.32 -9.38
C HIS A 45 -0.86 -17.18 -8.77
N ASP A 46 0.17 -17.12 -9.61
CA ASP A 46 1.52 -16.75 -9.19
C ASP A 46 1.50 -15.28 -8.72
N GLU A 47 1.15 -15.04 -7.45
CA GLU A 47 1.59 -13.83 -6.78
C GLU A 47 3.11 -13.94 -6.64
N LYS A 48 3.84 -13.33 -7.57
CA LYS A 48 5.28 -13.12 -7.41
C LYS A 48 5.47 -12.37 -6.09
N ILE A 49 5.91 -13.08 -5.05
CA ILE A 49 6.31 -12.51 -3.78
C ILE A 49 7.43 -11.52 -4.09
N LYS A 50 7.11 -10.23 -4.18
CA LYS A 50 8.12 -9.19 -4.33
C LYS A 50 9.02 -9.28 -3.10
N PRO A 51 10.36 -9.28 -3.26
CA PRO A 51 11.25 -9.31 -2.12
C PRO A 51 10.90 -8.15 -1.19
N GLN A 52 10.65 -8.49 0.08
CA GLN A 52 10.24 -7.52 1.08
C GLN A 52 11.39 -6.53 1.31
N LYS A 53 11.09 -5.23 1.16
CA LYS A 53 12.04 -4.14 1.40
C LYS A 53 12.36 -4.02 2.89
N GLU A 54 13.61 -3.71 3.24
CA GLU A 54 14.03 -3.55 4.64
C GLU A 54 13.48 -2.26 5.25
N ARG A 55 13.50 -1.16 4.49
CA ARG A 55 13.06 0.16 4.97
C ARG A 55 12.40 0.98 3.86
N THR A 56 11.29 1.64 4.22
CA THR A 56 10.72 2.73 3.41
C THR A 56 10.93 4.04 4.15
N VAL A 57 11.62 4.99 3.53
CA VAL A 57 11.76 6.35 4.05
C VAL A 57 10.81 7.27 3.29
N LEU A 58 9.94 7.98 4.04
CA LEU A 58 9.15 9.08 3.51
C LEU A 58 9.86 10.40 3.84
N VAL A 59 10.20 11.17 2.82
CA VAL A 59 10.62 12.56 2.94
C VAL A 59 9.41 13.43 2.64
N TYR A 60 8.91 14.13 3.66
CA TYR A 60 7.75 15.00 3.58
C TYR A 60 8.20 16.45 3.48
N ILE A 61 8.15 16.98 2.25
CA ILE A 61 8.58 18.35 1.92
C ILE A 61 7.33 19.22 1.82
N ALA A 62 6.99 19.90 2.92
CA ALA A 62 6.00 20.98 2.96
C ALA A 62 6.70 22.27 2.53
N GLY A 63 6.82 22.43 1.21
CA GLY A 63 7.66 23.44 0.57
C GLY A 63 6.90 24.56 -0.12
N ASP A 64 5.56 24.64 -0.01
CA ASP A 64 4.78 25.78 -0.50
C ASP A 64 4.94 27.01 0.42
N ASN A 65 6.17 27.50 0.43
CA ASN A 65 6.62 28.62 1.22
C ASN A 65 7.90 29.22 0.61
N ASN A 66 8.48 30.18 1.32
CA ASN A 66 9.69 30.88 0.87
C ASN A 66 10.98 30.03 0.94
N LEU A 67 10.93 28.79 1.44
CA LEU A 67 12.07 27.85 1.39
C LEU A 67 12.07 26.99 0.12
N SER A 68 11.04 27.05 -0.72
CA SER A 68 10.89 26.22 -1.94
C SER A 68 12.16 26.06 -2.77
N TYR A 69 12.97 27.11 -2.94
CA TYR A 69 14.28 27.05 -3.60
C TYR A 69 15.21 25.97 -3.01
N PHE A 70 15.30 25.89 -1.68
CA PHE A 70 16.10 24.90 -0.98
C PHE A 70 15.54 23.48 -1.10
N SER A 71 14.22 23.35 -1.27
CA SER A 71 13.60 22.04 -1.48
C SER A 71 14.10 21.37 -2.76
N SER A 72 14.26 22.14 -3.84
CA SER A 72 14.84 21.68 -5.11
C SER A 72 16.30 21.28 -4.96
N GLN A 73 17.09 22.06 -4.21
CA GLN A 73 18.49 21.72 -3.92
C GLN A 73 18.61 20.45 -3.08
N ASN A 74 17.70 20.24 -2.12
CA ASN A 74 17.67 19.02 -1.31
C ASN A 74 17.19 17.81 -2.13
N MET A 75 16.26 17.98 -3.06
CA MET A 75 15.92 16.92 -4.03
C MET A 75 17.14 16.50 -4.86
N GLU A 76 17.88 17.46 -5.41
CA GLU A 76 19.14 17.15 -6.12
C GLU A 76 20.17 16.47 -5.20
N GLY A 77 20.29 16.92 -3.96
CA GLY A 77 21.19 16.32 -2.97
C GLY A 77 20.83 14.87 -2.68
N MET A 78 19.54 14.56 -2.51
CA MET A 78 19.05 13.19 -2.35
C MET A 78 19.37 12.33 -3.57
N MET A 79 19.13 12.84 -4.79
CA MET A 79 19.45 12.13 -6.03
C MET A 79 20.96 11.89 -6.18
N LYS A 80 21.81 12.84 -5.79
CA LYS A 80 23.29 12.69 -5.82
C LYS A 80 23.79 11.70 -4.76
N GLY A 81 23.15 11.66 -3.59
CA GLY A 81 23.54 10.79 -2.47
C GLY A 81 23.00 9.35 -2.57
N MET A 82 21.99 9.13 -3.40
CA MET A 82 21.34 7.83 -3.51
C MET A 82 22.27 6.76 -4.06
N LYS A 83 22.16 5.55 -3.51
CA LYS A 83 22.82 4.34 -4.00
C LYS A 83 21.81 3.20 -4.01
N GLU A 84 22.04 2.20 -4.85
CA GLU A 84 21.16 1.03 -4.88
C GLU A 84 21.21 0.31 -3.53
N ASP A 85 20.04 0.11 -2.93
CA ASP A 85 19.87 -0.58 -1.66
C ASP A 85 18.56 -1.40 -1.62
N ASN A 86 18.37 -2.17 -0.54
CA ASN A 86 17.11 -2.89 -0.31
C ASN A 86 16.05 -2.01 0.39
N GLY A 87 15.97 -0.73 0.02
CA GLY A 87 15.03 0.25 0.55
C GLY A 87 14.13 0.85 -0.51
N ASN A 88 13.20 1.70 -0.05
CA ASN A 88 12.41 2.61 -0.87
C ASN A 88 12.63 4.04 -0.33
N LEU A 89 12.83 5.01 -1.23
CA LEU A 89 12.85 6.43 -0.90
C LEU A 89 11.68 7.12 -1.58
N ILE A 90 10.70 7.51 -0.77
CA ILE A 90 9.45 8.13 -1.21
C ILE A 90 9.48 9.59 -0.79
N VAL A 91 9.10 10.49 -1.70
CA VAL A 91 9.08 11.93 -1.44
C VAL A 91 7.69 12.47 -1.71
N TYR A 92 7.06 13.04 -0.68
CA TYR A 92 5.95 13.97 -0.87
C TYR A 92 6.54 15.37 -1.05
N TRP A 93 6.20 16.03 -2.13
CA TRP A 93 6.76 17.34 -2.46
C TRP A 93 5.66 18.31 -2.85
N ASP A 94 5.47 19.30 -1.99
CA ASP A 94 4.59 20.44 -2.19
C ASP A 94 5.43 21.68 -2.50
N GLN A 95 5.08 22.41 -3.55
CA GLN A 95 5.85 23.55 -4.08
C GLN A 95 4.92 24.67 -4.52
N PRO A 96 5.38 25.94 -4.44
CA PRO A 96 4.56 27.07 -4.85
C PRO A 96 4.16 26.99 -6.31
N ASN A 97 2.86 27.13 -6.57
CA ASN A 97 2.26 27.13 -7.90
C ASN A 97 2.41 25.80 -8.67
N VAL A 98 2.72 24.69 -7.99
CA VAL A 98 2.85 23.38 -8.60
C VAL A 98 2.06 22.37 -7.76
N ALA A 99 1.17 21.62 -8.42
CA ALA A 99 0.40 20.57 -7.77
C ALA A 99 1.32 19.61 -6.96
N PRO A 100 0.99 19.30 -5.70
CA PRO A 100 1.80 18.42 -4.87
C PRO A 100 1.93 17.02 -5.47
N LYS A 101 3.05 16.34 -5.23
CA LYS A 101 3.32 15.00 -5.81
C LYS A 101 3.87 14.03 -4.79
N LEU A 102 3.46 12.76 -4.92
CA LEU A 102 4.13 11.62 -4.32
C LEU A 102 5.05 10.99 -5.36
N LEU A 103 6.32 10.87 -5.00
CA LEU A 103 7.40 10.50 -5.90
C LEU A 103 8.18 9.33 -5.31
N GLU A 104 8.74 8.49 -6.17
CA GLU A 104 9.76 7.53 -5.80
C GLU A 104 11.06 7.91 -6.50
N LEU A 105 12.14 7.88 -5.74
CA LEU A 105 13.48 7.95 -6.30
C LEU A 105 13.96 6.51 -6.55
N GLU A 106 14.35 6.20 -7.78
CA GLU A 106 14.76 4.86 -8.21
C GLU A 106 16.15 4.93 -8.82
N VAL A 107 17.08 4.12 -8.31
CA VAL A 107 18.40 3.94 -8.92
C VAL A 107 18.26 3.03 -10.13
N MET A 108 18.57 3.57 -11.30
CA MET A 108 18.51 2.87 -12.57
C MET A 108 19.77 2.02 -12.78
N LYS A 109 19.71 1.04 -13.69
CA LYS A 109 20.83 0.12 -14.00
C LYS A 109 22.14 0.81 -14.43
N ASN A 110 22.03 2.03 -14.97
CA ASN A 110 23.17 2.86 -15.37
C ASN A 110 23.77 3.70 -14.21
N GLY A 111 23.28 3.52 -12.98
CA GLY A 111 23.67 4.29 -11.81
C GLY A 111 23.01 5.67 -11.68
N SER A 112 22.23 6.12 -12.67
CA SER A 112 21.47 7.37 -12.56
C SER A 112 20.23 7.21 -11.67
N VAL A 113 19.80 8.29 -11.02
CA VAL A 113 18.55 8.29 -10.24
C VAL A 113 17.42 8.86 -11.09
N LYS A 114 16.29 8.16 -11.14
CA LYS A 114 15.08 8.61 -11.79
C LYS A 114 14.03 8.99 -10.74
N GLN A 115 13.37 10.13 -10.94
CA GLN A 115 12.15 10.50 -10.23
C GLN A 115 10.94 9.88 -10.94
N ARG A 116 10.23 8.98 -10.27
CA ARG A 116 8.99 8.37 -10.75
C ARG A 116 7.81 8.99 -10.02
N VAL A 117 6.90 9.63 -10.77
CA VAL A 117 5.65 10.16 -10.20
C VAL A 117 4.73 8.98 -9.89
N ILE A 118 4.40 8.81 -8.61
CA ILE A 118 3.45 7.80 -8.13
C ILE A 118 2.04 8.36 -8.18
N LYS A 119 1.89 9.62 -7.72
CA LYS A 119 0.62 10.32 -7.63
C LYS A 119 0.82 11.82 -7.72
N GLU A 120 -0.11 12.49 -8.39
CA GLU A 120 -0.24 13.95 -8.37
C GLU A 120 -1.53 14.27 -7.61
N TYR A 121 -1.46 15.24 -6.71
CA TYR A 121 -2.58 15.67 -5.86
C TYR A 121 -3.20 16.93 -6.44
N LYS A 122 -4.40 17.26 -5.95
CA LYS A 122 -4.91 18.63 -6.10
C LYS A 122 -4.20 19.51 -5.08
N GLU A 123 -4.29 20.82 -5.29
CA GLU A 123 -3.89 21.83 -4.31
C GLU A 123 -4.43 21.48 -2.92
N GLU A 124 -3.54 21.42 -1.93
CA GLU A 124 -3.86 21.02 -0.57
C GLU A 124 -2.81 21.57 0.39
N ASN A 125 -3.22 21.86 1.62
CA ASN A 125 -2.35 22.43 2.64
C ASN A 125 -1.44 21.34 3.25
N SER A 126 -0.15 21.39 2.93
CA SER A 126 0.89 20.47 3.46
C SER A 126 1.23 20.68 4.94
N ALA A 127 0.83 21.80 5.54
CA ALA A 127 0.88 21.99 6.99
C ALA A 127 -0.34 21.38 7.72
N SER A 128 -1.25 20.71 7.01
CA SER A 128 -2.40 20.03 7.63
C SER A 128 -2.03 18.66 8.23
N PRO A 129 -2.39 18.40 9.51
CA PRO A 129 -2.20 17.08 10.12
C PRO A 129 -2.88 15.96 9.31
N ALA A 130 -4.06 16.24 8.73
CA ALA A 130 -4.82 15.27 7.96
C ALA A 130 -4.11 14.89 6.64
N VAL A 131 -3.45 15.85 6.00
CA VAL A 131 -2.67 15.60 4.77
C VAL A 131 -1.45 14.74 5.10
N LEU A 132 -0.70 15.07 6.15
CA LEU A 132 0.43 14.27 6.60
C LEU A 132 0.01 12.83 6.96
N ALA A 133 -1.06 12.66 7.76
CA ALA A 133 -1.59 11.35 8.12
C ALA A 133 -1.95 10.50 6.89
N ARG A 134 -2.61 11.13 5.91
CA ARG A 134 -3.01 10.47 4.66
C ARG A 134 -1.78 10.06 3.84
N VAL A 135 -0.79 10.95 3.67
CA VAL A 135 0.43 10.66 2.90
C VAL A 135 1.25 9.55 3.57
N ILE A 136 1.35 9.55 4.90
CA ILE A 136 1.96 8.45 5.67
C ILE A 136 1.26 7.12 5.35
N CYS A 137 -0.08 7.08 5.47
CA CYS A 137 -0.88 5.89 5.23
C CYS A 137 -0.76 5.39 3.78
N GLU A 138 -0.83 6.29 2.80
CA GLU A 138 -0.64 5.97 1.38
C GLU A 138 0.76 5.39 1.13
N THR A 139 1.79 5.99 1.72
CA THR A 139 3.18 5.50 1.58
C THR A 139 3.33 4.09 2.17
N GLN A 140 2.80 3.83 3.36
CA GLN A 140 2.85 2.50 3.98
C GLN A 140 2.10 1.45 3.15
N LYS A 141 0.96 1.83 2.55
CA LYS A 141 0.14 0.94 1.72
C LYS A 141 0.81 0.61 0.39
N LEU A 142 1.40 1.61 -0.28
CA LEU A 142 2.02 1.45 -1.60
C LEU A 142 3.43 0.83 -1.51
N TYR A 143 4.16 1.12 -0.44
CA TYR A 143 5.55 0.69 -0.23
C TYR A 143 5.72 -0.03 1.12
N PRO A 144 5.13 -1.22 1.27
CA PRO A 144 5.31 -2.03 2.48
C PRO A 144 6.78 -2.42 2.67
N ALA A 145 7.29 -2.23 3.89
CA ALA A 145 8.65 -2.58 4.29
C ALA A 145 8.68 -3.10 5.74
N LYS A 146 9.81 -3.67 6.16
CA LYS A 146 9.97 -4.14 7.54
C LYS A 146 10.04 -3.00 8.56
N SER A 147 10.55 -1.84 8.15
CA SER A 147 10.68 -0.64 8.97
C SER A 147 10.39 0.63 8.17
N TYR A 148 10.09 1.72 8.86
CA TYR A 148 9.77 3.01 8.25
C TYR A 148 10.62 4.12 8.86
N GLY A 149 10.92 5.15 8.07
CA GLY A 149 11.57 6.38 8.53
C GLY A 149 10.88 7.62 7.97
N LEU A 150 10.76 8.68 8.76
CA LEU A 150 10.10 9.93 8.38
C LEU A 150 11.11 11.08 8.46
N VAL A 151 11.27 11.80 7.36
CA VAL A 151 12.03 13.06 7.32
C VAL A 151 11.03 14.17 7.07
N LEU A 152 10.98 15.13 7.99
CA LEU A 152 10.10 16.29 7.92
C LEU A 152 10.92 17.50 7.47
N TRP A 153 10.50 18.14 6.39
CA TRP A 153 11.18 19.30 5.82
C TRP A 153 10.20 20.44 5.62
N SER A 154 10.44 21.56 6.29
CA SER A 154 9.73 22.84 6.15
C SER A 154 10.34 23.87 7.12
N HIS A 155 9.66 25.00 7.32
CA HIS A 155 9.79 25.81 8.53
C HIS A 155 9.41 25.01 9.78
N GLY A 156 9.91 25.45 10.93
CA GLY A 156 9.49 24.94 12.22
C GLY A 156 9.86 25.90 13.32
N THR A 157 8.93 26.12 14.25
CA THR A 157 9.16 26.90 15.46
C THR A 157 9.53 26.00 16.64
N GLY A 158 9.51 24.68 16.45
CA GLY A 158 9.91 23.69 17.45
C GLY A 158 9.04 23.79 18.69
N TRP A 159 9.54 23.37 19.86
CA TRP A 159 8.78 23.38 21.12
C TRP A 159 8.66 24.77 21.79
N PHE A 160 9.03 25.83 21.06
CA PHE A 160 9.10 27.18 21.60
C PHE A 160 7.73 27.65 22.15
N PRO A 161 7.67 28.43 23.25
CA PRO A 161 6.41 28.93 23.79
C PRO A 161 5.76 29.97 22.87
N GLU A 162 4.43 29.91 22.76
CA GLU A 162 3.66 30.81 21.90
C GLU A 162 3.91 32.27 22.29
N SER A 163 4.11 33.14 21.29
CA SER A 163 4.29 34.57 21.50
C SER A 163 3.35 35.34 20.57
N PRO A 164 3.01 36.60 20.87
CA PRO A 164 2.16 37.41 20.00
C PRO A 164 2.68 37.54 18.56
N SER A 165 3.98 37.32 18.35
CA SER A 165 4.67 37.47 17.07
C SER A 165 4.96 36.15 16.36
N VAL A 166 4.79 35.01 17.02
CA VAL A 166 5.15 33.68 16.51
C VAL A 166 4.13 32.66 17.02
N LYS A 167 3.44 31.99 16.10
CA LYS A 167 2.76 30.72 16.38
C LYS A 167 3.83 29.70 16.75
N ALA A 168 4.16 29.62 18.02
CA ALA A 168 5.18 28.71 18.48
C ALA A 168 4.55 27.33 18.72
N ARG A 169 5.37 26.27 18.75
CA ARG A 169 4.94 24.86 18.84
C ARG A 169 4.50 24.26 17.52
N SER A 170 5.15 24.59 16.42
CA SER A 170 4.72 24.13 15.10
C SER A 170 5.83 23.57 14.21
N PHE A 171 5.41 22.77 13.23
CA PHE A 171 6.17 22.33 12.06
C PHE A 171 5.34 22.59 10.80
N GLY A 172 6.00 22.85 9.67
CA GLY A 172 5.30 23.07 8.42
C GLY A 172 4.81 24.52 8.32
N GLU A 173 5.02 25.15 7.18
CA GLU A 173 4.33 26.38 6.82
C GLU A 173 3.83 26.28 5.38
N ASP A 174 2.57 26.63 5.21
CA ASP A 174 1.86 26.62 3.94
C ASP A 174 0.85 27.77 3.96
N HIS A 175 1.18 28.85 3.26
CA HIS A 175 0.37 30.07 3.15
C HIS A 175 -0.19 30.61 4.49
N GLY A 176 0.61 30.57 5.56
CA GLY A 176 0.27 31.05 6.91
C GLY A 176 -0.38 30.00 7.83
N SER A 177 -0.61 28.79 7.31
CA SER A 177 -0.97 27.61 8.08
C SER A 177 0.28 26.93 8.62
N GLU A 178 0.22 26.43 9.85
CA GLU A 178 1.30 25.68 10.48
C GLU A 178 0.71 24.51 11.29
N MET A 179 1.44 23.40 11.41
CA MET A 179 1.00 22.20 12.13
C MET A 179 1.46 22.24 13.59
N ASP A 180 0.54 22.21 14.57
CA ASP A 180 0.94 22.15 16.00
C ASP A 180 1.64 20.82 16.32
N ILE A 181 2.65 20.85 17.20
CA ILE A 181 3.45 19.67 17.58
C ILE A 181 2.59 18.57 18.19
N LYS A 182 1.50 18.88 18.90
CA LYS A 182 0.58 17.87 19.44
C LYS A 182 -0.21 17.20 18.33
N GLU A 183 -0.61 17.96 17.31
CA GLU A 183 -1.28 17.40 16.14
C GLU A 183 -0.32 16.54 15.32
N LEU A 184 0.92 17.01 15.12
CA LEU A 184 2.00 16.23 14.52
C LEU A 184 2.22 14.90 15.26
N ALA A 185 2.30 14.95 16.59
CA ALA A 185 2.46 13.75 17.41
C ALA A 185 1.25 12.79 17.31
N ALA A 186 0.04 13.32 17.16
CA ALA A 186 -1.17 12.52 17.03
C ALA A 186 -1.26 11.79 15.68
N VAL A 187 -0.67 12.33 14.62
CA VAL A 187 -0.78 11.75 13.27
C VAL A 187 0.34 10.78 12.90
N ILE A 188 1.47 10.80 13.60
CA ILE A 188 2.57 9.85 13.36
C ILE A 188 2.24 8.51 14.05
N PRO A 189 2.05 7.41 13.28
CA PRO A 189 1.68 6.12 13.86
C PRO A 189 2.80 5.57 14.76
N GLY A 190 2.41 5.10 15.96
CA GLY A 190 3.31 4.42 16.89
C GLY A 190 3.88 5.28 18.02
N LEU A 191 3.75 6.61 17.98
CA LEU A 191 4.11 7.48 19.11
C LEU A 191 3.24 7.23 20.35
N SER A 192 1.99 6.79 20.18
CA SER A 192 1.05 6.54 21.28
C SER A 192 0.97 5.07 21.73
N ASN A 193 1.44 4.10 20.92
CA ASN A 193 1.07 2.69 21.10
C ASN A 193 2.18 1.63 20.88
N GLY A 194 3.46 2.01 20.69
CA GLY A 194 4.59 1.05 20.70
C GLY A 194 4.54 -0.06 19.62
N SER A 195 3.79 0.15 18.54
CA SER A 195 3.63 -0.83 17.45
C SER A 195 4.88 -0.88 16.56
N ARG A 196 5.38 -2.09 16.25
CA ARG A 196 6.58 -2.35 15.42
C ARG A 196 6.45 -1.94 13.93
N ARG A 197 5.38 -1.24 13.55
CA ARG A 197 5.21 -0.60 12.23
C ARG A 197 5.20 0.93 12.35
N SER A 198 5.92 1.43 13.35
CA SER A 198 6.15 2.85 13.57
C SER A 198 7.19 3.39 12.58
N PHE A 199 7.11 4.71 12.34
CA PHE A 199 8.17 5.48 11.66
C PHE A 199 9.38 5.76 12.57
N LEU A 200 9.42 5.11 13.74
CA LEU A 200 10.45 5.17 14.77
C LEU A 200 10.91 3.76 15.12
#